data_AF-A0A7S3ZFP4-F1
#
_entry.id   AF-A0A7S3ZFP4-F1
#
_cell.length_a   1.000
_cell.length_b   1.000
_cell.length_c   1.000
_cell.angle_alpha   90.00
_cell.angle_beta   90.00
_cell.angle_gamma   90.00
#
_symmetry.space_group_name_H-M   'P 1'
#
loop_
_entity.id
_entity.type
_entity.pdbx_description
1 polymer ?
#
loop_
_entity_poly.entity_id
_entity_poly.type
_entity_poly.pdbx_seq_one_letter_code
_entity_poly.pdbx_strand_id
1 'polypeptide(L)'
;ASQNRANAMRLALVYKHGGSYMDADFLILKNPEFLKGPNGAAMQDNGRDTHMYNNAFFRFSQPRSELVLRLMEDFTNRYNGDKWGHQGPGLFDRVFGKCNEISLNSTSRLTGNRVGTFMSCPGTNETFVQWPGEMIYPVHWHEDLETLFFEPHWKRNLSSRVKDTVALHWWNKMLKPIKYDACTKDRNNHTHSALGKLREEFCPLSVAATMHSCKRR
;
A
#
# COMPACT_ATOMS: atom_id res chain seq x y z
N ALA A 1 -1.31 -18.73 -7.71
CA ALA A 1 -2.52 -19.15 -6.94
C ALA A 1 -2.76 -18.36 -5.64
N SER A 2 -1.80 -18.23 -4.71
CA SER A 2 -2.03 -17.59 -3.40
C SER A 2 -2.39 -16.10 -3.46
N GLN A 3 -1.72 -15.31 -4.31
CA GLN A 3 -2.00 -13.87 -4.44
C GLN A 3 -3.40 -13.57 -4.96
N ASN A 4 -3.86 -14.30 -5.99
CA ASN A 4 -5.20 -14.06 -6.53
C ASN A 4 -6.29 -14.36 -5.49
N ARG A 5 -6.07 -15.31 -4.57
CA ARG A 5 -6.97 -15.54 -3.44
C ARG A 5 -6.97 -14.36 -2.46
N ALA A 6 -5.80 -13.80 -2.14
CA ALA A 6 -5.71 -12.60 -1.30
C ALA A 6 -6.35 -11.38 -1.96
N ASN A 7 -6.23 -11.24 -3.29
CA ASN A 7 -6.89 -10.20 -4.07
C ASN A 7 -8.42 -10.36 -4.09
N ALA A 8 -8.94 -11.59 -4.21
CA ALA A 8 -10.38 -11.83 -4.08
C ALA A 8 -10.87 -11.52 -2.65
N MET A 9 -10.10 -11.98 -1.64
CA MET A 9 -10.47 -11.81 -0.23
C MET A 9 -10.53 -10.33 0.19
N ARG A 10 -9.56 -9.51 -0.21
CA ARG A 10 -9.57 -8.07 0.11
C ARG A 10 -10.80 -7.37 -0.45
N LEU A 11 -11.22 -7.70 -1.67
CA LEU A 11 -12.42 -7.15 -2.28
C LEU A 11 -13.68 -7.64 -1.54
N ALA A 12 -13.78 -8.93 -1.27
CA ALA A 12 -14.93 -9.50 -0.56
C ALA A 12 -15.10 -8.93 0.85
N LEU A 13 -14.00 -8.71 1.58
CA LEU A 13 -14.02 -8.10 2.90
C LEU A 13 -14.52 -6.66 2.86
N VAL A 14 -13.94 -5.83 1.99
CA VAL A 14 -14.34 -4.42 1.85
C VAL A 14 -15.77 -4.32 1.32
N TYR A 15 -16.20 -5.17 0.38
CA TYR A 15 -17.58 -5.19 -0.09
C TYR A 15 -18.56 -5.53 1.03
N LYS A 16 -18.24 -6.54 1.85
CA LYS A 16 -19.14 -7.00 2.91
C LYS A 16 -19.21 -6.05 4.09
N HIS A 17 -18.09 -5.45 4.48
CA HIS A 17 -17.97 -4.71 5.74
C HIS A 17 -17.72 -3.20 5.56
N GLY A 18 -17.41 -2.75 4.36
CA GLY A 18 -16.82 -1.43 4.16
C GLY A 18 -15.44 -1.34 4.83
N GLY A 19 -15.00 -0.13 5.09
CA GLY A 19 -13.72 0.14 5.73
C GLY A 19 -12.54 0.22 4.77
N SER A 20 -11.36 -0.09 5.30
CA SER A 20 -10.08 0.07 4.62
C SER A 20 -9.37 -1.28 4.57
N TYR A 21 -8.78 -1.60 3.43
CA TYR A 21 -7.84 -2.71 3.29
C TYR A 21 -6.42 -2.17 3.16
N MET A 22 -5.46 -2.83 3.81
CA MET A 22 -4.03 -2.52 3.73
C MET A 22 -3.23 -3.82 3.84
N ASP A 23 -2.23 -4.01 2.97
CA ASP A 23 -1.29 -5.13 3.09
C ASP A 23 -0.47 -5.03 4.39
N ALA A 24 0.06 -6.15 4.89
CA ALA A 24 0.72 -6.21 6.19
C ALA A 24 2.14 -5.60 6.20
N ASP A 25 2.69 -5.31 5.02
CA ASP A 25 4.00 -4.70 4.79
C ASP A 25 3.89 -3.19 4.53
N PHE A 26 3.00 -2.53 5.27
CA PHE A 26 2.97 -1.09 5.42
C PHE A 26 3.55 -0.65 6.76
N LEU A 27 4.26 0.48 6.74
CA LEU A 27 4.64 1.23 7.93
C LEU A 27 3.95 2.59 7.92
N ILE A 28 3.20 2.90 8.99
CA ILE A 28 2.53 4.20 9.12
C ILE A 28 3.52 5.21 9.70
N LEU A 29 3.84 6.27 8.93
CA LEU A 29 4.84 7.28 9.29
C LEU A 29 4.23 8.55 9.89
N LYS A 30 2.96 8.81 9.60
CA LYS A 30 2.23 10.00 10.08
C LYS A 30 0.81 9.61 10.45
N ASN A 31 0.07 10.53 11.11
CA ASN A 31 -1.32 10.30 11.46
C ASN A 31 -2.14 9.83 10.22
N PRO A 32 -2.68 8.61 10.22
CA PRO A 32 -3.30 8.01 9.06
C PRO A 32 -4.78 8.40 8.94
N GLU A 33 -5.09 9.70 8.93
CA GLU A 33 -6.47 10.20 8.80
C GLU A 33 -7.18 9.71 7.53
N PHE A 34 -6.41 9.38 6.48
CA PHE A 34 -6.92 8.75 5.26
C PHE A 34 -7.63 7.40 5.51
N LEU A 35 -7.31 6.69 6.60
CA LEU A 35 -8.01 5.46 7.01
C LEU A 35 -9.44 5.72 7.49
N LYS A 36 -9.72 6.93 7.96
CA LYS A 36 -11.05 7.42 8.37
C LYS A 36 -11.67 8.35 7.33
N GLY A 37 -10.92 8.72 6.31
CA GLY A 37 -11.29 9.66 5.26
C GLY A 37 -12.31 9.11 4.25
N PRO A 38 -12.44 9.76 3.09
CA PRO A 38 -13.38 9.37 2.05
C PRO A 38 -13.03 8.01 1.43
N ASN A 39 -13.91 7.50 0.58
CA ASN A 39 -13.57 6.39 -0.31
C ASN A 39 -12.35 6.80 -1.16
N GLY A 40 -11.46 5.86 -1.45
CA GLY A 40 -10.28 6.18 -2.24
C GLY A 40 -9.38 5.00 -2.56
N ALA A 41 -8.48 5.27 -3.49
CA ALA A 41 -7.41 4.37 -3.90
C ALA A 41 -6.17 5.20 -4.23
N ALA A 42 -4.99 4.63 -4.02
CA ALA A 42 -3.73 5.33 -4.27
C ALA A 42 -3.10 4.87 -5.59
N MET A 43 -2.56 5.85 -6.30
CA MET A 43 -1.69 5.64 -7.46
C MET A 43 -0.38 5.05 -6.99
N GLN A 44 0.18 4.10 -7.73
CA GLN A 44 1.54 3.62 -7.50
C GLN A 44 2.57 4.40 -8.32
N ASP A 45 2.19 4.82 -9.52
CA ASP A 45 3.06 5.49 -10.47
C ASP A 45 2.38 6.75 -11.02
N ASN A 46 3.09 7.87 -10.89
CA ASN A 46 2.66 9.20 -11.34
C ASN A 46 3.46 9.68 -12.57
N GLY A 47 4.28 8.84 -13.21
CA GLY A 47 5.24 9.29 -14.22
C GLY A 47 5.55 8.34 -15.39
N ARG A 48 5.07 8.77 -16.57
CA ARG A 48 5.56 8.57 -17.96
C ARG A 48 5.03 7.43 -18.82
N ASP A 49 4.69 6.24 -18.32
CA ASP A 49 4.21 5.18 -19.24
C ASP A 49 2.94 4.43 -18.79
N THR A 50 2.59 4.41 -17.50
CA THR A 50 1.32 3.80 -17.04
C THR A 50 0.76 4.51 -15.81
N HIS A 51 -0.41 5.14 -15.94
CA HIS A 51 -1.21 5.56 -14.79
C HIS A 51 -1.74 4.29 -14.12
N MET A 52 -1.09 3.84 -13.04
CA MET A 52 -1.44 2.58 -12.37
C MET A 52 -1.83 2.80 -10.90
N TYR A 53 -2.98 2.28 -10.53
CA TYR A 53 -3.43 2.08 -9.16
C TYR A 53 -2.81 0.82 -8.57
N ASN A 54 -2.51 0.85 -7.28
CA ASN A 54 -2.17 -0.36 -6.54
C ASN A 54 -3.30 -0.74 -5.59
N ASN A 55 -3.55 -2.03 -5.48
CA ASN A 55 -4.58 -2.61 -4.64
C ASN A 55 -4.06 -3.06 -3.26
N ALA A 56 -2.81 -2.75 -2.91
CA ALA A 56 -2.22 -2.98 -1.60
C ALA A 56 -2.82 -2.09 -0.50
N PHE A 57 -3.40 -0.95 -0.89
CA PHE A 57 -4.23 -0.13 -0.03
C PHE A 57 -5.39 0.48 -0.82
N PHE A 58 -6.61 0.39 -0.27
CA PHE A 58 -7.79 1.10 -0.75
C PHE A 58 -8.87 1.15 0.34
N ARG A 59 -9.82 2.07 0.20
CA ARG A 59 -10.86 2.31 1.19
C ARG A 59 -12.21 2.55 0.52
N PHE A 60 -13.23 1.85 1.01
CA PHE A 60 -14.63 2.16 0.75
C PHE A 60 -15.38 2.12 2.06
N SER A 61 -15.73 3.29 2.58
CA SER A 61 -16.23 3.50 3.94
C SER A 61 -17.48 2.67 4.26
N GLN A 62 -18.39 2.54 3.30
CA GLN A 62 -19.65 1.82 3.46
C GLN A 62 -19.57 0.43 2.81
N PRO A 63 -20.27 -0.58 3.37
CA PRO A 63 -20.43 -1.86 2.71
C PRO A 63 -21.25 -1.71 1.42
N ARG A 64 -21.16 -2.71 0.55
CA ARG A 64 -21.89 -2.81 -0.73
C ARG A 64 -21.61 -1.67 -1.72
N SER A 65 -20.41 -1.10 -1.69
CA SER A 65 -20.01 -0.11 -2.70
C SER A 65 -20.16 -0.66 -4.12
N GLU A 66 -20.75 0.16 -5.01
CA GLU A 66 -20.94 -0.14 -6.43
C GLU A 66 -19.60 -0.29 -7.14
N LEU A 67 -18.60 0.53 -6.78
CA LEU A 67 -17.25 0.42 -7.33
C LEU A 67 -16.54 -0.85 -6.88
N VAL A 68 -16.71 -1.27 -5.62
CA VAL A 68 -16.16 -2.55 -5.16
C VAL A 68 -16.85 -3.73 -5.83
N LEU A 69 -18.17 -3.66 -6.05
CA LEU A 69 -18.89 -4.67 -6.82
C LEU A 69 -18.33 -4.79 -8.24
N ARG A 70 -18.10 -3.67 -8.93
CA ARG A 70 -17.49 -3.64 -10.27
C ARG A 70 -16.08 -4.24 -10.30
N LEU A 71 -15.29 -4.00 -9.25
CA LEU A 71 -13.99 -4.67 -9.10
C LEU A 71 -14.17 -6.19 -8.97
N MET A 72 -15.14 -6.66 -8.19
CA MET A 72 -15.43 -8.09 -8.05
C MET A 72 -15.96 -8.72 -9.36
N GLU A 73 -16.80 -8.01 -10.10
CA GLU A 73 -17.32 -8.44 -11.41
C GLU A 73 -16.22 -8.52 -12.47
N ASP A 74 -15.36 -7.50 -12.58
CA ASP A 74 -14.22 -7.55 -13.50
C ASP A 74 -13.22 -8.63 -13.07
N PHE A 75 -13.02 -8.84 -11.76
CA PHE A 75 -12.20 -9.93 -11.24
C PHE A 75 -12.67 -11.29 -11.78
N THR A 76 -13.96 -11.60 -11.69
CA THR A 76 -14.47 -12.91 -12.15
C THR A 76 -14.52 -13.02 -13.67
N ASN A 77 -15.02 -11.98 -14.35
CA ASN A 77 -15.23 -12.00 -15.80
C ASN A 77 -13.94 -12.00 -16.60
N ARG A 78 -12.86 -11.43 -16.05
CA ARG A 78 -11.55 -11.33 -16.71
C ARG A 78 -10.47 -12.00 -15.90
N TYR A 79 -10.81 -13.08 -15.19
CA TYR A 79 -9.80 -13.81 -14.42
C TYR A 79 -8.69 -14.34 -15.33
N ASN A 80 -7.45 -13.94 -15.07
CA ASN A 80 -6.26 -14.52 -15.68
C ASN A 80 -5.25 -14.84 -14.58
N GLY A 81 -5.09 -16.13 -14.28
CA GLY A 81 -4.20 -16.63 -13.24
C GLY A 81 -2.73 -16.62 -13.62
N ASP A 82 -2.43 -16.57 -14.91
CA ASP A 82 -1.09 -16.72 -15.48
C ASP A 82 -0.37 -15.38 -15.59
N LYS A 83 -1.12 -14.27 -15.66
CA LYS A 83 -0.59 -12.91 -15.72
C LYS A 83 -0.48 -12.29 -14.33
N TRP A 84 0.75 -12.07 -13.88
CA TRP A 84 1.00 -11.34 -12.62
C TRP A 84 0.36 -9.95 -12.65
N GLY A 85 -0.19 -9.53 -11.50
CA GLY A 85 -0.85 -8.23 -11.36
C GLY A 85 -2.23 -8.11 -12.04
N HIS A 86 -2.66 -9.08 -12.85
CA HIS A 86 -3.93 -8.97 -13.60
C HIS A 86 -5.16 -8.83 -12.72
N GLN A 87 -5.16 -9.55 -11.58
CA GLN A 87 -6.21 -9.52 -10.56
C GLN A 87 -5.90 -8.57 -9.39
N GLY A 88 -4.83 -7.79 -9.50
CA GLY A 88 -4.38 -6.85 -8.47
C GLY A 88 -4.35 -5.43 -9.04
N PRO A 89 -3.17 -4.80 -9.20
CA PRO A 89 -3.06 -3.45 -9.78
C PRO A 89 -3.79 -3.33 -11.13
N GLY A 90 -3.60 -4.29 -12.04
CA GLY A 90 -4.22 -4.26 -13.36
C GLY A 90 -5.74 -4.38 -13.35
N LEU A 91 -6.35 -4.92 -12.27
CA LEU A 91 -7.81 -4.90 -12.09
C LEU A 91 -8.28 -3.49 -11.74
N PHE A 92 -7.59 -2.84 -10.81
CA PHE A 92 -7.92 -1.49 -10.37
C PHE A 92 -7.80 -0.51 -11.54
N ASP A 93 -6.76 -0.63 -12.37
CA ASP A 93 -6.62 0.20 -13.58
C ASP A 93 -7.78 0.02 -14.57
N ARG A 94 -8.23 -1.21 -14.81
CA ARG A 94 -9.34 -1.48 -15.74
C ARG A 94 -10.66 -0.86 -15.28
N VAL A 95 -10.87 -0.75 -13.97
CA VAL A 95 -12.11 -0.19 -13.39
C VAL A 95 -11.98 1.30 -13.18
N PHE A 96 -10.93 1.76 -12.49
CA PHE A 96 -10.73 3.17 -12.14
C PHE A 96 -10.18 4.02 -13.28
N GLY A 97 -9.46 3.43 -14.24
CA GLY A 97 -9.02 4.13 -15.46
C GLY A 97 -10.16 4.58 -16.38
N LYS A 98 -11.40 4.15 -16.10
CA LYS A 98 -12.62 4.63 -16.78
C LYS A 98 -13.26 5.82 -16.06
N CYS A 99 -12.76 6.18 -14.89
CA CYS A 99 -13.28 7.29 -14.08
C CYS A 99 -12.62 8.60 -14.50
N ASN A 100 -13.35 9.70 -14.33
CA ASN A 100 -12.92 11.03 -14.75
C ASN A 100 -12.66 11.90 -13.52
N GLU A 101 -11.60 12.71 -13.58
CA GLU A 101 -11.39 13.77 -12.60
C GLU A 101 -12.59 14.72 -12.63
N ILE A 102 -13.13 15.01 -11.45
CA ILE A 102 -14.12 16.03 -11.27
C ILE A 102 -13.45 17.23 -10.59
N SER A 103 -13.50 18.39 -11.26
CA SER A 103 -13.00 19.64 -10.69
C SER A 103 -13.92 20.09 -9.55
N LEU A 104 -13.73 19.50 -8.38
CA LEU A 104 -14.26 20.07 -7.16
C LEU A 104 -13.34 21.22 -6.75
N ASN A 105 -13.90 22.41 -6.53
CA ASN A 105 -13.25 23.54 -5.82
C ASN A 105 -13.03 23.19 -4.34
N SER A 106 -12.52 21.99 -4.05
CA SER A 106 -12.37 21.42 -2.73
C SER A 106 -10.88 21.28 -2.44
N THR A 107 -10.28 22.40 -2.05
CA THR A 107 -9.10 22.40 -1.21
C THR A 107 -9.43 21.63 0.07
N SER A 108 -9.02 20.36 0.12
CA SER A 108 -9.05 19.59 1.37
C SER A 108 -8.19 20.31 2.42
N ARG A 109 -8.85 20.84 3.46
CA ARG A 109 -8.23 21.53 4.59
C ARG A 109 -7.61 20.57 5.61
N LEU A 110 -6.96 19.50 5.16
CA LEU A 110 -6.17 18.66 6.06
C LEU A 110 -4.72 19.14 6.14
N THR A 111 -4.21 19.86 5.13
CA THR A 111 -2.83 20.40 5.13
C THR A 111 -2.64 21.69 4.32
N GLY A 112 -3.70 22.27 3.73
CA GLY A 112 -3.57 23.41 2.80
C GLY A 112 -3.11 23.01 1.38
N ASN A 113 -2.80 21.74 1.14
CA ASN A 113 -2.48 21.15 -0.16
C ASN A 113 -3.53 20.12 -0.58
N ARG A 114 -3.72 19.90 -1.89
CA ARG A 114 -4.59 18.83 -2.41
C ARG A 114 -4.06 17.48 -1.91
N VAL A 115 -4.84 16.81 -1.05
CA VAL A 115 -4.50 15.47 -0.51
C VAL A 115 -4.75 14.37 -1.56
N GLY A 116 -5.49 14.66 -2.63
CA GLY A 116 -5.75 13.78 -3.76
C GLY A 116 -6.72 14.42 -4.76
N THR A 117 -7.00 13.70 -5.84
CA THR A 117 -7.91 14.12 -6.92
C THR A 117 -9.26 13.43 -6.74
N PHE A 118 -10.36 14.17 -6.82
CA PHE A 118 -11.68 13.56 -6.77
C PHE A 118 -12.04 12.98 -8.13
N MET A 119 -12.48 11.73 -8.12
CA MET A 119 -12.83 10.96 -9.31
C MET A 119 -14.31 10.58 -9.26
N SER A 120 -14.97 10.63 -10.42
CA SER A 120 -16.32 10.10 -10.64
C SER A 120 -16.29 9.02 -11.69
N CYS A 121 -17.03 7.94 -11.50
CA CYS A 121 -17.00 6.77 -12.37
C CYS A 121 -18.29 6.61 -13.16
N PRO A 122 -18.24 6.47 -14.49
CA PRO A 122 -19.44 6.31 -15.31
C PRO A 122 -20.31 5.12 -14.90
N GLY A 123 -21.60 5.37 -14.73
CA GLY A 123 -22.60 4.37 -14.37
C GLY A 123 -22.63 3.97 -12.89
N THR A 124 -21.91 4.68 -12.03
CA THR A 124 -22.13 4.67 -10.58
C THR A 124 -22.48 6.08 -10.11
N ASN A 125 -23.12 6.20 -8.95
CA ASN A 125 -23.26 7.49 -8.25
C ASN A 125 -22.13 7.73 -7.23
N GLU A 126 -21.09 6.90 -7.28
CA GLU A 126 -19.98 6.94 -6.31
C GLU A 126 -18.83 7.80 -6.80
N THR A 127 -18.27 8.57 -5.87
CA THR A 127 -16.99 9.26 -6.05
C THR A 127 -15.94 8.67 -5.11
N PHE A 128 -14.67 8.82 -5.49
CA PHE A 128 -13.55 8.43 -4.64
C PHE A 128 -12.40 9.42 -4.79
N VAL A 129 -11.49 9.42 -3.82
CA VAL A 129 -10.25 10.19 -3.88
C VAL A 129 -9.12 9.32 -4.43
N GLN A 130 -8.53 9.75 -5.53
CA GLN A 130 -7.26 9.26 -6.04
C GLN A 130 -6.14 9.91 -5.23
N TRP A 131 -5.51 9.16 -4.32
CA TRP A 131 -4.37 9.63 -3.56
C TRP A 131 -3.08 9.57 -4.40
N PRO A 132 -2.18 10.56 -4.27
CA PRO A 132 -0.90 10.56 -4.96
C PRO A 132 0.00 9.44 -4.43
N GLY A 133 0.79 8.83 -5.30
CA GLY A 133 1.67 7.72 -4.93
C GLY A 133 2.69 8.09 -3.87
N GLU A 134 3.21 9.32 -3.82
CA GLU A 134 4.20 9.74 -2.82
C GLU A 134 3.64 9.69 -1.39
N MET A 135 2.32 9.74 -1.22
CA MET A 135 1.64 9.63 0.07
C MET A 135 1.67 8.21 0.65
N ILE A 136 1.65 7.17 -0.22
CA ILE A 136 1.39 5.76 0.17
C ILE A 136 2.45 4.78 -0.38
N TYR A 137 2.97 5.05 -1.57
CA TYR A 137 3.94 4.26 -2.32
C TYR A 137 5.16 5.14 -2.74
N PRO A 138 5.90 5.76 -1.80
CA PRO A 138 7.06 6.61 -2.12
C PRO A 138 8.28 5.84 -2.66
N VAL A 139 8.20 4.50 -2.67
CA VAL A 139 9.22 3.58 -3.15
C VAL A 139 8.56 2.68 -4.19
N HIS A 140 9.19 2.54 -5.34
CA HIS A 140 8.71 1.67 -6.40
C HIS A 140 9.28 0.25 -6.23
N TRP A 141 8.49 -0.76 -6.60
CA TRP A 141 8.83 -2.17 -6.39
C TRP A 141 10.01 -2.69 -7.21
N HIS A 142 10.39 -1.96 -8.28
CA HIS A 142 11.57 -2.26 -9.11
C HIS A 142 12.87 -1.62 -8.60
N GLU A 143 12.81 -0.81 -7.54
CA GLU A 143 14.01 -0.23 -6.97
C GLU A 143 14.89 -1.29 -6.29
N ASP A 144 16.12 -0.91 -5.95
CA ASP A 144 16.99 -1.73 -5.12
C ASP A 144 16.52 -1.69 -3.66
N LEU A 145 15.50 -2.49 -3.36
CA LEU A 145 14.85 -2.57 -2.06
C LEU A 145 15.79 -3.09 -0.97
N GLU A 146 16.74 -3.96 -1.32
CA GLU A 146 17.73 -4.50 -0.37
C GLU A 146 18.61 -3.38 0.15
N THR A 147 19.24 -2.62 -0.76
CA THR A 147 20.06 -1.45 -0.42
C THR A 147 19.24 -0.40 0.32
N LEU A 148 18.03 -0.11 -0.17
CA LEU A 148 17.19 0.95 0.37
C LEU A 148 16.74 0.69 1.82
N PHE A 149 16.34 -0.54 2.13
CA PHE A 149 15.75 -0.89 3.43
C PHE A 149 16.72 -1.53 4.41
N PHE A 150 17.83 -2.12 3.95
CA PHE A 150 18.72 -2.91 4.81
C PHE A 150 20.11 -2.33 5.01
N GLU A 151 20.53 -1.34 4.21
CA GLU A 151 21.80 -0.65 4.47
C GLU A 151 21.69 0.43 5.56
N PRO A 152 22.79 0.67 6.31
CA PRO A 152 22.81 1.60 7.44
C PRO A 152 22.69 3.08 7.05
N HIS A 153 22.79 3.44 5.77
CA HIS A 153 22.77 4.81 5.26
C HIS A 153 21.36 5.40 5.03
N TRP A 154 20.38 4.95 5.82
CA TRP A 154 18.96 5.23 5.59
C TRP A 154 18.58 6.72 5.53
N LYS A 155 19.19 7.56 6.39
CA LYS A 155 18.86 8.99 6.43
C LYS A 155 19.17 9.72 5.13
N ARG A 156 20.14 9.22 4.35
CA ARG A 156 20.44 9.79 3.02
C ARG A 156 19.50 9.23 1.97
N ASN A 157 19.11 7.97 2.08
CA ASN A 157 18.40 7.26 1.03
C ASN A 157 16.87 7.42 1.08
N LEU A 158 16.28 7.60 2.27
CA LEU A 158 14.82 7.61 2.46
C LEU A 158 14.25 8.91 3.04
N SER A 159 15.00 9.70 3.80
CA SER A 159 14.43 10.83 4.57
C SER A 159 13.73 11.90 3.70
N SER A 160 14.23 12.17 2.49
CA SER A 160 13.57 13.10 1.56
C SER A 160 12.30 12.50 0.95
N ARG A 161 12.31 11.21 0.63
CA ARG A 161 11.19 10.49 -0.02
C ARG A 161 10.01 10.32 0.94
N VAL A 162 10.30 10.06 2.22
CA VAL A 162 9.26 9.83 3.23
C VAL A 162 8.74 11.12 3.88
N LYS A 163 9.30 12.28 3.50
CA LYS A 163 8.94 13.57 4.10
C LYS A 163 7.45 13.86 3.97
N ASP A 164 6.82 13.54 2.85
CA ASP A 164 5.40 13.78 2.59
C ASP A 164 4.56 12.49 2.62
N THR A 165 5.21 11.35 2.90
CA THR A 165 4.57 10.04 3.02
C THR A 165 3.80 9.90 4.33
N VAL A 166 2.62 9.31 4.26
CA VAL A 166 1.81 8.95 5.42
C VAL A 166 1.94 7.46 5.73
N ALA A 167 1.95 6.63 4.69
CA ALA A 167 2.14 5.18 4.81
C ALA A 167 3.21 4.73 3.81
N LEU A 168 4.11 3.83 4.24
CA LEU A 168 5.21 3.32 3.45
C LEU A 168 5.01 1.83 3.19
N HIS A 169 4.67 1.48 1.96
CA HIS A 169 4.72 0.10 1.49
C HIS A 169 6.18 -0.30 1.20
N TRP A 170 6.74 -1.27 1.93
CA TRP A 170 8.16 -1.65 1.79
C TRP A 170 8.38 -2.91 0.93
N TRP A 171 7.32 -3.42 0.28
CA TRP A 171 7.37 -4.47 -0.74
C TRP A 171 8.04 -5.76 -0.28
N ASN A 172 7.63 -6.30 0.87
CA ASN A 172 8.28 -7.47 1.49
C ASN A 172 8.43 -8.65 0.53
N LYS A 173 7.43 -8.87 -0.33
CA LYS A 173 7.47 -9.94 -1.33
C LYS A 173 8.58 -9.80 -2.38
N MET A 174 8.97 -8.57 -2.70
CA MET A 174 9.93 -8.27 -3.76
C MET A 174 11.39 -8.42 -3.30
N LEU A 175 11.59 -8.48 -1.99
CA LEU A 175 12.88 -8.80 -1.42
C LEU A 175 13.19 -10.28 -1.63
N LYS A 176 14.47 -10.61 -1.87
CA LYS A 176 14.89 -12.00 -1.91
C LYS A 176 14.61 -12.64 -0.54
N PRO A 177 14.20 -13.91 -0.50
CA PRO A 177 14.11 -14.64 0.75
C PRO A 177 15.46 -14.56 1.45
N ILE A 178 15.50 -13.89 2.61
CA ILE A 178 16.66 -13.95 3.48
C ILE A 178 16.75 -15.42 3.92
N LYS A 179 17.81 -16.14 3.51
CA LYS A 179 18.16 -17.42 4.12
C LYS A 179 18.52 -17.11 5.57
N TYR A 180 17.53 -17.22 6.45
CA TYR A 180 17.66 -16.89 7.85
C TYR A 180 18.40 -18.04 8.55
N ASP A 181 19.73 -18.03 8.50
CA ASP A 181 20.50 -18.80 9.46
C ASP A 181 20.38 -18.09 10.80
N ALA A 182 19.45 -18.57 11.63
CA ALA A 182 19.10 -18.02 12.94
C ALA A 182 20.29 -17.89 13.92
N CYS A 183 21.49 -18.34 13.55
CA CYS A 183 22.68 -18.41 14.39
C CYS A 183 23.92 -17.70 13.85
N THR A 184 23.99 -17.25 12.59
CA THR A 184 25.28 -16.82 11.99
C THR A 184 25.34 -15.39 11.48
N LYS A 185 24.27 -14.59 11.55
CA LYS A 185 24.39 -13.14 11.29
C LYS A 185 23.65 -12.34 12.36
N ASP A 186 24.47 -11.78 13.22
CA ASP A 186 24.29 -10.64 14.10
C ASP A 186 22.82 -10.18 14.30
N ARG A 187 22.26 -10.51 15.48
CA ARG A 187 20.99 -9.95 15.96
C ARG A 187 20.97 -8.41 15.95
N ASN A 188 22.13 -7.75 15.80
CA ASN A 188 22.28 -6.31 15.84
C ASN A 188 22.13 -5.62 14.47
N ASN A 189 22.11 -6.32 13.33
CA ASN A 189 22.10 -5.60 12.04
C ASN A 189 20.70 -5.07 11.64
N HIS A 190 19.63 -5.63 12.22
CA HIS A 190 18.28 -5.16 11.95
C HIS A 190 17.99 -3.80 12.60
N THR A 191 18.48 -3.53 13.82
CA THR A 191 18.31 -2.22 14.47
C THR A 191 19.08 -1.10 13.77
N HIS A 192 20.18 -1.43 13.07
CA HIS A 192 20.96 -0.46 12.29
C HIS A 192 20.47 -0.27 10.84
N SER A 193 19.63 -1.17 10.34
CA SER A 193 19.01 -1.03 9.01
C SER A 193 18.04 0.15 8.93
N ALA A 194 17.80 0.64 7.71
CA ALA A 194 16.79 1.65 7.44
C ALA A 194 15.39 1.26 7.96
N LEU A 195 14.95 0.04 7.62
CA LEU A 195 13.64 -0.45 8.03
C LEU A 195 13.54 -0.62 9.55
N GLY A 196 14.61 -1.07 10.20
CA GLY A 196 14.65 -1.17 11.66
C GLY A 196 14.58 0.19 12.35
N LYS A 197 15.31 1.18 11.84
CA LYS A 197 15.26 2.56 12.35
C LYS A 197 13.88 3.20 12.18
N LEU A 198 13.25 2.99 11.02
CA LEU A 198 11.87 3.44 10.79
C LEU A 198 10.89 2.72 11.72
N ARG A 199 11.05 1.42 11.96
CA ARG A 199 10.23 0.68 12.93
C ARG A 199 10.39 1.19 14.36
N GLU A 200 11.62 1.45 14.80
CA GLU A 200 11.91 2.04 16.11
C GLU A 200 11.26 3.42 16.28
N GLU A 201 11.22 4.23 15.22
CA GLU A 201 10.68 5.59 15.25
C GLU A 201 9.14 5.62 15.21
N PHE A 202 8.52 4.77 14.40
CA PHE A 202 7.10 4.90 14.04
C PHE A 202 6.18 3.78 14.55
N CYS A 203 6.71 2.64 15.02
CA CYS A 203 5.88 1.61 15.63
C CYS A 203 5.78 1.86 17.15
N PRO A 204 4.57 1.84 17.74
CA PRO A 204 4.47 1.75 19.19
C PRO A 204 5.20 0.49 19.65
N LEU A 205 5.99 0.59 20.72
CA LEU A 205 6.65 -0.55 21.36
C LEU A 205 5.60 -1.62 21.67
N SER A 206 5.44 -2.58 20.78
CA SER A 206 4.85 -3.86 21.15
C SER A 206 5.89 -4.48 22.05
N VAL A 207 5.53 -4.71 23.31
CA VAL A 207 6.34 -5.50 24.25
C VAL A 207 6.77 -6.73 23.48
N ALA A 208 8.07 -6.84 23.19
CA ALA A 208 8.60 -7.96 22.47
C ALA A 208 8.21 -9.20 23.27
N ALA A 209 7.33 -10.03 22.71
CA ALA A 209 7.15 -11.37 23.22
C ALA A 209 8.55 -11.98 23.25
N THR A 210 9.00 -12.33 24.44
CA THR A 210 10.36 -12.81 24.72
C THR A 210 10.54 -14.12 23.96
N MET A 211 11.02 -14.05 22.72
CA MET A 211 11.30 -15.23 21.92
C MET A 211 12.53 -15.93 22.49
N HIS A 212 12.32 -17.20 22.79
CA HIS A 212 13.17 -18.11 23.55
C HIS A 212 14.68 -17.97 23.36
N SER A 213 15.39 -18.14 24.48
CA SER A 213 16.83 -18.36 24.52
C SER A 213 17.25 -19.46 23.54
N CYS A 214 18.10 -19.12 22.59
CA CYS A 214 18.76 -20.08 21.73
C CYS A 214 19.77 -20.86 22.59
N LYS A 215 19.44 -22.09 22.98
CA LYS A 215 20.43 -23.00 23.58
C LYS A 215 21.30 -23.56 22.46
N ARG A 216 22.59 -23.22 22.49
CA ARG A 216 23.63 -23.86 21.66
C ARG A 216 23.63 -25.38 21.98
N ARG A 217 23.50 -26.22 20.96
CA ARG A 217 23.93 -27.62 21.02
C ARG A 217 25.33 -27.71 20.48
#